data_AF-A0A936FCU0-F1
#
_entry.id   AF-A0A936FCU0-F1
#
_cell.length_a   1.000
_cell.length_b   1.000
_cell.length_c   1.000
_cell.angle_alpha   90.00
_cell.angle_beta   90.00
_cell.angle_gamma   90.00
#
_symmetry.space_group_name_H-M   'P 1'
#
loop_
_entity.id
_entity.type
_entity.pdbx_description
1 polymer ?
#
loop_
_entity_poly.entity_id
_entity_poly.type
_entity_poly.pdbx_seq_one_letter_code
_entity_poly.pdbx_strand_id
1 'polypeptide(L)'
;MAGASHIVGTGDGPLYVCEGIGAAWACWQATGNRAVVCFGWGNVSRVAAQLRQKEPAAVLVLVPDVGKEADADKIAREHGCMVAKLPEGWDSNSDVGDFAAREGLEALAELLESAQAPDAPEPLLKPVSVADVFTHPAPPPQFIWDGYAPRGVVTLFGAHGGTGKSTVALMLAVAAVQGRPLFDVDTEQCNALFVSLEDGAGIVRHRLAGICGAWGITPQALTGLHIVDGTEHPELYAAEARGAGEPTLALAELAHLVQSRSVGLVVIDNASDAFGGDEIQRRQVRAFMRALMGIAKDNDAAVILLAHVDKNTSRARKAEGGEGYSGSTAWHNSARSRLFMSRAEDGTLTLEHQKSNLGRMRESRWRWNGPRVDCPRR
;
A
#
# COMPACT_ATOMS: atom_id res chain seq x y z
N MET A 1 32.51 -6.03 -23.66
CA MET A 1 33.41 -4.87 -23.52
C MET A 1 32.82 -3.92 -22.47
N ALA A 2 33.02 -4.18 -21.18
CA ALA A 2 32.47 -3.33 -20.13
C ALA A 2 33.34 -2.08 -19.95
N GLY A 3 32.74 -0.89 -19.93
CA GLY A 3 33.45 0.39 -19.71
C GLY A 3 34.17 0.96 -20.94
N ALA A 4 33.97 0.40 -22.13
CA ALA A 4 34.45 1.02 -23.35
C ALA A 4 33.73 2.36 -23.59
N SER A 5 34.48 3.41 -23.92
CA SER A 5 33.93 4.71 -24.30
C SER A 5 34.84 5.41 -25.29
N HIS A 6 34.29 6.35 -26.05
CA HIS A 6 35.05 7.17 -27.00
C HIS A 6 34.61 8.63 -26.87
N ILE A 7 35.56 9.56 -26.86
CA ILE A 7 35.28 11.00 -26.77
C ILE A 7 35.32 11.60 -28.18
N VAL A 8 34.23 12.25 -28.56
CA VAL A 8 34.07 13.03 -29.77
C VAL A 8 34.36 14.49 -29.45
N GLY A 9 35.21 15.11 -30.26
CA GLY A 9 35.51 16.54 -30.20
C GLY A 9 36.45 16.96 -29.07
N THR A 10 36.63 18.28 -28.95
CA THR A 10 37.45 18.97 -27.94
C THR A 10 36.67 20.16 -27.41
N GLY A 11 36.89 20.56 -26.15
CA GLY A 11 36.20 21.70 -25.54
C GLY A 11 36.27 21.63 -24.02
N ASP A 12 36.11 22.78 -23.36
CA ASP A 12 36.28 22.94 -21.91
C ASP A 12 34.94 23.09 -21.15
N GLY A 13 33.81 23.09 -21.87
CA GLY A 13 32.47 23.16 -21.29
C GLY A 13 31.93 21.81 -20.78
N PRO A 14 30.59 21.66 -20.68
CA PRO A 14 29.96 20.42 -20.24
C PRO A 14 30.38 19.21 -21.10
N LEU A 15 30.56 18.06 -20.45
CA LEU A 15 30.85 16.79 -21.11
C LEU A 15 29.54 16.02 -21.28
N TYR A 16 29.06 15.94 -22.52
CA TYR A 16 27.84 15.20 -22.84
C TYR A 16 28.10 13.70 -22.85
N VAL A 17 27.23 12.90 -22.24
CA VAL A 17 27.38 11.45 -22.14
C VAL A 17 26.19 10.82 -22.85
N CYS A 18 26.46 10.23 -24.01
CA CYS A 18 25.47 9.71 -24.93
C CYS A 18 25.64 8.19 -25.11
N GLU A 19 24.55 7.53 -25.47
CA GLU A 19 24.56 6.11 -25.77
C GLU A 19 25.35 5.79 -27.05
N GLY A 20 24.95 6.46 -28.13
CA GLY A 20 25.41 6.21 -29.49
C GLY A 20 26.35 7.27 -30.03
N ILE A 21 27.08 6.91 -31.08
CA ILE A 21 27.99 7.81 -31.80
C ILE A 21 27.25 8.96 -32.50
N GLY A 22 26.05 8.72 -33.02
CA GLY A 22 25.22 9.73 -33.69
C GLY A 22 24.85 10.86 -32.72
N ALA A 23 24.26 10.51 -31.58
CA ALA A 23 23.94 11.46 -30.51
C ALA A 23 25.17 12.25 -30.02
N ALA A 24 26.31 11.59 -29.77
CA ALA A 24 27.52 12.28 -29.33
C ALA A 24 28.05 13.26 -30.39
N TRP A 25 28.01 12.86 -31.66
CA TRP A 25 28.42 13.72 -32.77
C TRP A 25 27.52 14.96 -32.89
N ALA A 26 26.20 14.79 -32.78
CA ALA A 26 25.23 15.88 -32.79
C ALA A 26 25.49 16.87 -31.64
N CYS A 27 25.73 16.36 -30.42
CA CYS A 27 26.05 17.21 -29.25
C CYS A 27 27.31 18.06 -29.48
N TRP A 28 28.38 17.44 -30.01
CA TRP A 28 29.62 18.16 -30.32
C TRP A 28 29.42 19.19 -31.43
N GLN A 29 28.71 18.86 -32.50
CA GLN A 29 28.43 19.82 -33.58
C GLN A 29 27.59 21.01 -33.12
N ALA A 30 26.59 20.77 -32.26
CA ALA A 30 25.69 21.82 -31.78
C ALA A 30 26.38 22.78 -30.81
N THR A 31 27.24 22.27 -29.91
CA THR A 31 27.74 23.06 -28.76
C THR A 31 29.23 23.35 -28.81
N GLY A 32 29.99 22.63 -29.66
CA GLY A 32 31.44 22.65 -29.67
C GLY A 32 32.09 21.96 -28.46
N ASN A 33 31.31 21.40 -27.51
CA ASN A 33 31.86 20.73 -26.33
C ASN A 33 32.06 19.23 -26.56
N ARG A 34 32.88 18.62 -25.70
CA ARG A 34 33.18 17.19 -25.75
C ARG A 34 31.91 16.36 -25.52
N ALA A 35 31.77 15.28 -26.27
CA ALA A 35 30.71 14.29 -26.05
C ALA A 35 31.32 12.88 -25.97
N VAL A 36 30.75 12.01 -25.14
CA VAL A 36 31.25 10.65 -24.88
C VAL A 36 30.23 9.64 -25.36
N VAL A 37 30.71 8.68 -26.15
CA VAL A 37 29.94 7.53 -26.60
C VAL A 37 30.13 6.39 -25.63
N CYS A 38 29.03 5.83 -25.13
CA CYS A 38 29.04 4.72 -24.17
C CYS A 38 28.87 3.34 -24.81
N PHE A 39 28.52 3.26 -26.10
CA PHE A 39 28.26 2.01 -26.83
C PHE A 39 27.15 1.17 -26.18
N GLY A 40 26.05 1.83 -25.81
CA GLY A 40 24.85 1.21 -25.24
C GLY A 40 24.47 1.78 -23.86
N TRP A 41 23.16 1.93 -23.63
CA TRP A 41 22.63 2.52 -22.40
C TRP A 41 23.14 1.85 -21.12
N GLY A 42 23.19 0.52 -21.10
CA GLY A 42 23.64 -0.26 -19.94
C GLY A 42 25.10 -0.02 -19.54
N ASN A 43 25.86 0.75 -20.33
CA ASN A 43 27.22 1.15 -20.00
C ASN A 43 27.35 2.61 -19.52
N VAL A 44 26.31 3.43 -19.68
CA VAL A 44 26.31 4.87 -19.36
C VAL A 44 26.66 5.11 -17.89
N SER A 45 26.01 4.42 -16.94
CA SER A 45 26.31 4.57 -15.50
C SER A 45 27.79 4.30 -15.17
N ARG A 46 28.36 3.25 -15.76
CA ARG A 46 29.78 2.90 -15.55
C ARG A 46 30.71 3.96 -16.12
N VAL A 47 30.41 4.48 -17.30
CA VAL A 47 31.20 5.54 -17.94
C VAL A 47 31.09 6.85 -17.14
N ALA A 48 29.89 7.23 -16.70
CA ALA A 48 29.66 8.40 -15.86
C ALA A 48 30.48 8.32 -14.55
N ALA A 49 30.48 7.17 -13.88
CA ALA A 49 31.29 6.94 -12.69
C ALA A 49 32.80 7.11 -12.96
N GLN A 50 33.30 6.56 -14.07
CA GLN A 50 34.71 6.69 -14.46
C GLN A 50 35.08 8.14 -14.80
N LEU A 51 34.21 8.87 -15.50
CA LEU A 51 34.40 10.28 -15.84
C LEU A 51 34.40 11.14 -14.58
N ARG A 52 33.47 10.92 -13.65
CA ARG A 52 33.43 11.60 -12.36
C ARG A 52 34.70 11.36 -11.54
N GLN A 53 35.29 10.18 -11.63
CA GLN A 53 36.54 9.86 -10.94
C GLN A 53 37.78 10.52 -11.59
N LYS A 54 37.82 10.59 -12.92
CA LYS A 54 38.93 11.18 -13.69
C LYS A 54 38.88 12.71 -13.73
N GLU A 55 37.68 13.27 -13.84
CA GLU A 55 37.40 14.70 -13.98
C GLU A 55 36.35 15.13 -12.94
N PRO A 56 36.69 15.18 -11.63
CA PRO A 56 35.71 15.43 -10.55
C PRO A 56 34.96 16.75 -10.67
N ALA A 57 35.59 17.77 -11.26
CA ALA A 57 35.03 19.10 -11.45
C ALA A 57 34.24 19.25 -12.78
N ALA A 58 34.26 18.25 -13.66
CA ALA A 58 33.54 18.34 -14.93
C ALA A 58 32.02 18.35 -14.72
N VAL A 59 31.33 19.20 -15.47
CA VAL A 59 29.87 19.17 -15.56
C VAL A 59 29.49 18.06 -16.54
N LEU A 60 28.98 16.94 -16.01
CA LEU A 60 28.53 15.82 -16.82
C LEU A 60 27.05 15.98 -17.14
N VAL A 61 26.70 15.89 -18.42
CA VAL A 61 25.30 15.98 -18.88
C VAL A 61 24.93 14.66 -19.56
N LEU A 62 24.02 13.90 -18.97
CA LEU A 62 23.47 12.70 -19.59
C LEU A 62 22.45 13.09 -20.65
N VAL A 63 22.54 12.47 -21.82
CA VAL A 63 21.64 12.71 -22.95
C VAL A 63 20.95 11.40 -23.31
N PRO A 64 19.81 11.06 -22.66
CA PRO A 64 19.08 9.83 -22.92
C PRO A 64 18.30 9.88 -24.24
N ASP A 65 18.14 8.71 -24.86
CA ASP A 65 17.11 8.49 -25.87
C ASP A 65 15.71 8.47 -25.20
N VAL A 66 14.67 8.69 -26.00
CA VAL A 66 13.28 8.61 -25.54
C VAL A 66 12.98 7.23 -24.93
N GLY A 67 12.47 7.23 -23.70
CA GLY A 67 12.15 6.04 -22.91
C GLY A 67 13.20 5.64 -21.88
N LYS A 68 14.33 6.37 -21.80
CA LYS A 68 15.43 6.12 -20.85
C LYS A 68 15.56 7.21 -19.78
N GLU A 69 14.64 8.18 -19.75
CA GLU A 69 14.70 9.37 -18.92
C GLU A 69 14.71 9.04 -17.43
N ALA A 70 13.88 8.10 -16.99
CA ALA A 70 13.80 7.70 -15.59
C ALA A 70 15.10 7.02 -15.09
N ASP A 71 15.75 6.24 -15.95
CA ASP A 71 17.04 5.63 -15.63
C ASP A 71 18.17 6.67 -15.70
N ALA A 72 18.11 7.63 -16.62
CA ALA A 72 19.02 8.76 -16.68
C ALA A 72 18.97 9.59 -15.39
N ASP A 73 17.77 9.88 -14.87
CA ASP A 73 17.59 10.57 -13.59
C ASP A 73 18.21 9.80 -12.42
N LYS A 74 18.10 8.46 -12.43
CA LYS A 74 18.70 7.60 -11.42
C LYS A 74 20.23 7.65 -11.49
N ILE A 75 20.82 7.52 -12.67
CA ILE A 75 22.27 7.61 -12.89
C ILE A 75 22.77 9.01 -12.52
N ALA A 76 22.04 10.05 -12.91
CA ALA A 76 22.39 11.43 -12.61
C ALA A 76 22.38 11.71 -11.09
N ARG A 77 21.40 11.18 -10.35
CA ARG A 77 21.40 11.23 -8.87
C ARG A 77 22.58 10.50 -8.25
N GLU A 78 22.95 9.35 -8.80
CA GLU A 78 24.05 8.53 -8.28
C GLU A 78 25.43 9.18 -8.49
N HIS A 79 25.65 9.80 -9.65
CA HIS A 79 26.98 10.33 -10.04
C HIS A 79 27.07 11.87 -10.09
N GLY A 80 26.01 12.56 -9.66
CA GLY A 80 25.92 14.02 -9.66
C GLY A 80 26.00 14.61 -11.06
N CYS A 81 25.23 14.06 -12.01
CA CYS A 81 25.15 14.57 -13.39
C CYS A 81 23.90 15.46 -13.57
N MET A 82 23.89 16.24 -14.64
CA MET A 82 22.70 16.88 -15.18
C MET A 82 22.10 15.98 -16.27
N VAL A 83 20.85 16.21 -16.65
CA VAL A 83 20.15 15.47 -17.71
C VAL A 83 19.54 16.45 -18.70
N ALA A 84 19.78 16.25 -19.98
CA ALA A 84 19.13 16.96 -21.08
C ALA A 84 18.17 16.00 -21.79
N LYS A 85 16.86 16.18 -21.58
CA LYS A 85 15.81 15.30 -22.12
C LYS A 85 15.22 15.91 -23.38
N LEU A 86 14.81 15.06 -24.32
CA LEU A 86 14.02 15.50 -25.47
C LEU A 86 12.64 16.03 -25.01
N PRO A 87 12.05 17.01 -25.73
CA PRO A 87 10.69 17.46 -25.44
C PRO A 87 9.67 16.34 -25.65
N GLU A 88 8.46 16.52 -25.13
CA GLU A 88 7.36 15.58 -25.38
C GLU A 88 6.99 15.52 -26.88
N GLY A 89 6.47 14.37 -27.33
CA GLY A 89 6.00 14.17 -28.70
C GLY A 89 6.99 13.52 -29.67
N TRP A 90 8.10 13.00 -29.15
CA TRP A 90 9.05 12.18 -29.90
C TRP A 90 8.75 10.68 -29.79
N ASP A 91 9.08 9.93 -30.85
CA ASP A 91 8.87 8.49 -30.90
C ASP A 91 9.84 7.74 -29.96
N SER A 92 9.44 6.54 -29.55
CA SER A 92 10.28 5.70 -28.68
C SER A 92 11.63 5.38 -29.36
N ASN A 93 12.71 5.51 -28.59
CA ASN A 93 14.11 5.40 -29.03
C ASN A 93 14.61 6.51 -29.96
N SER A 94 13.88 7.62 -30.15
CA SER A 94 14.46 8.80 -30.77
C SER A 94 15.60 9.37 -29.93
N ASP A 95 16.63 9.89 -30.59
CA ASP A 95 17.78 10.51 -29.95
C ASP A 95 17.97 11.98 -30.34
N VAL A 96 18.96 12.65 -29.75
CA VAL A 96 19.27 14.05 -30.07
C VAL A 96 19.81 14.26 -31.48
N GLY A 97 20.27 13.20 -32.16
CA GLY A 97 20.62 13.24 -33.57
C GLY A 97 19.37 13.40 -34.44
N ASP A 98 18.30 12.66 -34.13
CA ASP A 98 16.99 12.84 -34.78
C ASP A 98 16.43 14.25 -34.53
N PHE A 99 16.58 14.74 -33.29
CA PHE A 99 16.22 16.11 -32.92
C PHE A 99 16.96 17.16 -33.74
N ALA A 100 18.28 17.06 -33.82
CA ALA A 100 19.10 17.98 -34.62
C ALA A 100 18.75 17.93 -36.12
N ALA A 101 18.43 16.75 -36.65
CA ALA A 101 18.08 16.59 -38.05
C ALA A 101 16.75 17.29 -38.41
N ARG A 102 15.80 17.33 -37.45
CA ARG A 102 14.47 17.91 -37.65
C ARG A 102 14.39 19.39 -37.26
N GLU A 103 14.90 19.74 -36.08
CA GLU A 103 14.74 21.06 -35.46
C GLU A 103 16.00 21.93 -35.61
N GLY A 104 17.13 21.36 -36.02
CA GLY A 104 18.39 22.06 -36.27
C GLY A 104 19.38 22.04 -35.10
N LEU A 105 20.64 22.39 -35.39
CA LEU A 105 21.73 22.38 -34.39
C LEU A 105 21.60 23.48 -33.34
N GLU A 106 21.04 24.64 -33.69
CA GLU A 106 20.80 25.74 -32.74
C GLU A 106 19.78 25.32 -31.67
N ALA A 107 18.67 24.70 -32.08
CA ALA A 107 17.67 24.16 -31.15
C ALA A 107 18.27 23.07 -30.26
N LEU A 108 19.15 22.22 -30.79
CA LEU A 108 19.84 21.20 -29.98
C LEU A 108 20.76 21.85 -28.95
N ALA A 109 21.48 22.92 -29.31
CA ALA A 109 22.34 23.63 -28.37
C ALA A 109 21.53 24.21 -27.20
N GLU A 110 20.40 24.87 -27.48
CA GLU A 110 19.50 25.39 -26.45
C GLU A 110 18.97 24.28 -25.53
N LEU A 111 18.58 23.13 -26.10
CA LEU A 111 18.13 21.97 -25.33
C LEU A 111 19.23 21.45 -24.40
N LEU A 112 20.46 21.35 -24.88
CA LEU A 112 21.60 20.86 -24.10
C LEU A 112 22.03 21.85 -23.02
N GLU A 113 21.92 23.16 -23.26
CA GLU A 113 22.14 24.21 -22.26
C GLU A 113 21.05 24.20 -21.17
N SER A 114 19.84 23.77 -21.51
CA SER A 114 18.72 23.63 -20.58
C SER A 114 18.79 22.42 -19.65
N ALA A 115 19.88 21.64 -19.69
CA ALA A 115 20.06 20.46 -18.84
C ALA A 115 19.82 20.79 -17.36
N GLN A 116 19.16 19.89 -16.64
CA GLN A 116 18.82 20.09 -15.22
C GLN A 116 19.35 18.96 -14.36
N ALA A 117 19.66 19.26 -13.10
CA ALA A 117 19.84 18.21 -12.11
C ALA A 117 18.48 17.52 -11.88
N PRO A 118 18.44 16.19 -11.73
CA PRO A 118 17.20 15.50 -11.37
C PRO A 118 16.68 16.00 -10.02
N ASP A 119 15.36 15.98 -9.85
CA ASP A 119 14.73 16.39 -8.59
C ASP A 119 15.33 15.63 -7.40
N ALA A 120 15.55 16.38 -6.30
CA ALA A 120 15.97 15.76 -5.06
C ALA A 120 14.88 14.77 -4.60
N PRO A 121 15.25 13.57 -4.12
CA PRO A 121 14.25 12.64 -3.61
C PRO A 121 13.48 13.31 -2.47
N GLU A 122 12.17 13.10 -2.44
CA GLU A 122 11.36 13.57 -1.32
C GLU A 122 11.97 13.08 0.00
N PRO A 123 12.04 13.94 1.03
CA PRO A 123 12.59 13.55 2.31
C PRO A 123 11.77 12.39 2.91
N LEU A 124 12.45 11.27 3.17
CA LEU A 124 11.82 10.07 3.75
C LEU A 124 11.32 10.28 5.19
N LEU A 125 11.81 11.32 5.85
CA LEU A 125 11.40 11.72 7.19
C LEU A 125 10.71 13.08 7.11
N LYS A 126 9.46 13.13 7.58
CA LYS A 126 8.68 14.37 7.65
C LYS A 126 8.77 14.92 9.08
N PRO A 127 9.48 16.05 9.33
CA PRO A 127 9.50 16.65 10.65
C PRO A 127 8.10 17.15 11.03
N VAL A 128 7.75 17.05 12.31
CA VAL A 128 6.47 17.52 12.85
C VAL A 128 6.72 18.80 13.65
N SER A 129 5.97 19.86 13.34
CA SER A 129 5.97 21.08 14.16
C SER A 129 5.42 20.79 15.55
N VAL A 130 6.12 21.27 16.58
CA VAL A 130 5.66 21.23 17.98
C VAL A 130 5.34 22.61 18.54
N ALA A 131 5.68 23.67 17.79
CA ALA A 131 5.57 25.05 18.26
C ALA A 131 4.12 25.49 18.50
N ASP A 132 3.19 24.89 17.75
CA ASP A 132 1.79 25.25 17.70
C ASP A 132 0.86 24.18 18.28
N VAL A 133 1.37 23.19 19.03
CA VAL A 133 0.56 22.07 19.55
C VAL A 133 -0.63 22.50 20.41
N PHE A 134 -0.53 23.64 21.09
CA PHE A 134 -1.64 24.20 21.87
C PHE A 134 -2.62 25.05 21.05
N THR A 135 -2.15 25.66 19.95
CA THR A 135 -2.97 26.53 19.09
C THR A 135 -3.58 25.79 17.89
N HIS A 136 -2.94 24.71 17.46
CA HIS A 136 -3.34 23.80 16.38
C HIS A 136 -3.17 22.34 16.83
N PRO A 137 -3.92 21.87 17.85
CA PRO A 137 -3.82 20.48 18.30
C PRO A 137 -4.34 19.52 17.22
N ALA A 138 -3.74 18.34 17.14
CA ALA A 138 -4.29 17.25 16.34
C ALA A 138 -5.64 16.78 16.92
N PRO A 139 -6.62 16.39 16.08
CA PRO A 139 -7.88 15.87 16.57
C PRO A 139 -7.67 14.57 17.38
N PRO A 140 -8.54 14.29 18.37
CA PRO A 140 -8.48 13.03 19.10
C PRO A 140 -8.75 11.84 18.17
N PRO A 141 -8.26 10.63 18.49
CA PRO A 141 -8.54 9.44 17.70
C PRO A 141 -10.05 9.21 17.54
N GLN A 142 -10.48 8.97 16.30
CA GLN A 142 -11.87 8.68 15.95
C GLN A 142 -12.07 7.18 15.75
N PHE A 143 -13.30 6.70 15.97
CA PHE A 143 -13.64 5.28 15.95
C PHE A 143 -14.94 5.05 15.16
N ILE A 144 -14.89 4.11 14.22
CA ILE A 144 -16.10 3.62 13.56
C ILE A 144 -16.95 2.77 14.51
N TRP A 145 -16.32 1.97 15.35
CA TRP A 145 -16.98 1.23 16.42
C TRP A 145 -16.35 1.66 17.73
N ASP A 146 -17.10 2.39 18.56
CA ASP A 146 -16.54 3.18 19.66
C ASP A 146 -15.63 2.35 20.59
N GLY A 147 -14.38 2.82 20.72
CA GLY A 147 -13.31 2.17 21.45
C GLY A 147 -12.71 0.91 20.80
N TYR A 148 -13.34 0.30 19.80
CA TYR A 148 -12.90 -0.96 19.20
C TYR A 148 -12.24 -0.83 17.84
N ALA A 149 -12.80 -0.03 16.94
CA ALA A 149 -12.34 0.08 15.55
C ALA A 149 -11.92 1.53 15.23
N PRO A 150 -10.70 1.94 15.62
CA PRO A 150 -10.19 3.28 15.31
C PRO A 150 -9.94 3.48 13.80
N ARG A 151 -10.17 4.70 13.32
CA ARG A 151 -9.82 5.14 11.96
C ARG A 151 -8.30 5.21 11.76
N GLY A 152 -7.85 5.11 10.52
CA GLY A 152 -6.44 5.24 10.13
C GLY A 152 -5.54 4.05 10.49
N VAL A 153 -6.11 2.97 11.05
CA VAL A 153 -5.34 1.81 11.52
C VAL A 153 -6.09 0.49 11.30
N VAL A 154 -5.35 -0.62 11.50
CA VAL A 154 -5.89 -1.99 11.40
C VAL A 154 -6.27 -2.53 12.79
N THR A 155 -7.48 -3.06 12.88
CA THR A 155 -8.02 -3.83 14.00
C THR A 155 -8.01 -5.31 13.64
N LEU A 156 -7.37 -6.14 14.46
CA LEU A 156 -7.47 -7.59 14.30
C LEU A 156 -8.68 -8.10 15.07
N PHE A 157 -9.56 -8.82 14.39
CA PHE A 157 -10.68 -9.49 15.03
C PHE A 157 -10.48 -11.00 14.93
N GLY A 158 -10.03 -11.60 16.03
CA GLY A 158 -9.80 -13.03 16.16
C GLY A 158 -11.02 -13.77 16.70
N ALA A 159 -11.24 -14.99 16.22
CA ALA A 159 -12.15 -15.95 16.86
C ALA A 159 -11.82 -17.37 16.42
N HIS A 160 -12.24 -18.35 17.20
CA HIS A 160 -12.17 -19.75 16.80
C HIS A 160 -13.11 -20.00 15.59
N GLY A 161 -12.75 -20.94 14.72
CA GLY A 161 -13.60 -21.33 13.59
C GLY A 161 -15.02 -21.69 14.06
N GLY A 162 -16.04 -21.20 13.32
CA GLY A 162 -17.46 -21.43 13.63
C GLY A 162 -18.06 -20.58 14.76
N THR A 163 -17.33 -19.61 15.32
CA THR A 163 -17.85 -18.76 16.41
C THR A 163 -18.84 -17.68 15.93
N GLY A 164 -18.92 -17.40 14.61
CA GLY A 164 -19.81 -16.39 14.03
C GLY A 164 -19.16 -15.03 13.76
N LYS A 165 -17.83 -14.98 13.61
CA LYS A 165 -17.04 -13.75 13.44
C LYS A 165 -17.47 -12.96 12.20
N SER A 166 -17.60 -13.63 11.05
CA SER A 166 -18.08 -13.05 9.80
C SER A 166 -19.48 -12.46 9.93
N THR A 167 -20.37 -13.12 10.68
CA THR A 167 -21.72 -12.60 10.96
C THR A 167 -21.68 -11.33 11.78
N VAL A 168 -20.89 -11.29 12.86
CA VAL A 168 -20.74 -10.09 13.70
C VAL A 168 -20.10 -8.94 12.92
N ALA A 169 -19.10 -9.23 12.09
CA ALA A 169 -18.45 -8.22 11.27
C ALA A 169 -19.40 -7.66 10.19
N LEU A 170 -20.25 -8.51 9.59
CA LEU A 170 -21.29 -8.06 8.67
C LEU A 170 -22.38 -7.24 9.39
N MET A 171 -22.77 -7.63 10.61
CA MET A 171 -23.66 -6.84 11.47
C MET A 171 -23.08 -5.46 11.77
N LEU A 172 -21.76 -5.37 12.01
CA LEU A 172 -21.07 -4.10 12.21
C LEU A 172 -21.09 -3.23 10.96
N ALA A 173 -20.86 -3.81 9.78
CA ALA A 173 -20.97 -3.08 8.52
C ALA A 173 -22.38 -2.51 8.30
N VAL A 174 -23.42 -3.30 8.59
CA VAL A 174 -24.82 -2.83 8.55
C VAL A 174 -25.08 -1.74 9.59
N ALA A 175 -24.52 -1.88 10.80
CA ALA A 175 -24.69 -0.90 11.88
C ALA A 175 -24.04 0.44 11.53
N ALA A 176 -22.81 0.42 11.00
CA ALA A 176 -22.08 1.60 10.56
C ALA A 176 -22.79 2.31 9.40
N VAL A 177 -23.35 1.58 8.42
CA VAL A 177 -24.12 2.23 7.33
C VAL A 177 -25.38 2.94 7.84
N GLN A 178 -25.99 2.41 8.90
CA GLN A 178 -27.19 2.96 9.51
C GLN A 178 -26.92 3.96 10.65
N GLY A 179 -25.65 4.14 11.06
CA GLY A 179 -25.29 4.96 12.22
C GLY A 179 -25.95 4.48 13.53
N ARG A 180 -26.14 3.17 13.70
CA ARG A 180 -26.82 2.58 14.87
C ARG A 180 -25.84 1.87 15.79
N PRO A 181 -26.12 1.79 17.10
CA PRO A 181 -25.28 1.00 18.00
C PRO A 181 -25.28 -0.49 17.63
N LEU A 182 -24.11 -1.14 17.79
CA LEU A 182 -23.96 -2.59 17.77
C LEU A 182 -23.53 -3.05 19.16
N PHE A 183 -24.34 -3.91 19.78
CA PHE A 183 -24.12 -4.40 21.15
C PHE A 183 -23.92 -3.25 22.15
N ASP A 184 -24.83 -2.28 22.15
CA ASP A 184 -24.78 -1.10 23.05
C ASP A 184 -23.49 -0.26 22.94
N VAL A 185 -22.79 -0.40 21.82
CA VAL A 185 -21.62 0.42 21.47
C VAL A 185 -21.91 1.18 20.20
N ASP A 186 -21.78 2.49 20.27
CA ASP A 186 -22.06 3.40 19.18
C ASP A 186 -21.18 3.09 17.96
N THR A 187 -21.78 3.30 16.78
CA THR A 187 -21.06 3.27 15.51
C THR A 187 -21.15 4.62 14.83
N GLU A 188 -20.05 5.05 14.21
CA GLU A 188 -20.03 6.24 13.37
C GLU A 188 -20.69 5.89 12.02
N GLN A 189 -21.58 6.76 11.53
CA GLN A 189 -22.25 6.53 10.27
C GLN A 189 -21.28 6.68 9.09
N CYS A 190 -21.04 5.61 8.33
CA CYS A 190 -20.18 5.66 7.14
C CYS A 190 -20.52 4.57 6.11
N ASN A 191 -20.03 4.73 4.89
CA ASN A 191 -20.04 3.64 3.92
C ASN A 191 -19.12 2.51 4.41
N ALA A 192 -19.55 1.26 4.20
CA ALA A 192 -18.84 0.08 4.64
C ALA A 192 -18.60 -0.87 3.45
N LEU A 193 -17.40 -1.44 3.41
CA LEU A 193 -17.00 -2.45 2.43
C LEU A 193 -16.73 -3.77 3.14
N PHE A 194 -17.47 -4.81 2.80
CA PHE A 194 -17.26 -6.17 3.28
C PHE A 194 -16.64 -7.02 2.17
N VAL A 195 -15.38 -7.39 2.34
CA VAL A 195 -14.60 -8.19 1.39
C VAL A 195 -14.63 -9.64 1.87
N SER A 196 -15.36 -10.49 1.16
CA SER A 196 -15.47 -11.92 1.45
C SER A 196 -14.54 -12.69 0.53
N LEU A 197 -13.52 -13.31 1.10
CA LEU A 197 -12.49 -14.09 0.42
C LEU A 197 -12.68 -15.60 0.62
N GLU A 198 -13.34 -16.00 1.71
CA GLU A 198 -13.63 -17.41 2.04
C GLU A 198 -15.02 -17.86 1.55
N ASP A 199 -16.04 -17.03 1.76
CA ASP A 199 -17.44 -17.33 1.44
C ASP A 199 -17.91 -16.59 0.18
N GLY A 200 -18.49 -17.31 -0.77
CA GLY A 200 -19.03 -16.69 -1.99
C GLY A 200 -20.27 -15.81 -1.74
N ALA A 201 -20.60 -14.97 -2.71
CA ALA A 201 -21.65 -13.94 -2.62
C ALA A 201 -23.00 -14.48 -2.15
N GLY A 202 -23.38 -15.70 -2.54
CA GLY A 202 -24.64 -16.32 -2.13
C GLY A 202 -24.77 -16.48 -0.61
N ILE A 203 -23.70 -16.90 0.06
CA ILE A 203 -23.66 -17.09 1.52
C ILE A 203 -23.73 -15.73 2.23
N VAL A 204 -22.95 -14.76 1.76
CA VAL A 204 -22.94 -13.40 2.33
C VAL A 204 -24.32 -12.74 2.20
N ARG A 205 -24.96 -12.86 1.03
CA ARG A 205 -26.32 -12.36 0.80
C ARG A 205 -27.36 -13.03 1.69
N HIS A 206 -27.24 -14.34 1.90
CA HIS A 206 -28.13 -15.06 2.82
C HIS A 206 -27.99 -14.55 4.26
N ARG A 207 -26.76 -14.37 4.75
CA ARG A 207 -26.50 -13.79 6.08
C ARG A 207 -27.05 -12.36 6.19
N LEU A 208 -26.84 -11.54 5.16
CA LEU A 208 -27.35 -10.17 5.11
C LEU A 208 -28.88 -10.15 5.19
N ALA A 209 -29.56 -11.03 4.46
CA ALA A 209 -31.03 -11.15 4.51
C ALA A 209 -31.51 -11.52 5.92
N GLY A 210 -30.82 -12.44 6.61
CA GLY A 210 -31.11 -12.78 8.00
C GLY A 210 -30.95 -11.60 8.96
N ILE A 211 -29.88 -10.81 8.81
CA ILE A 211 -29.65 -9.59 9.60
C ILE A 211 -30.75 -8.57 9.34
N CYS A 212 -31.07 -8.31 8.07
CA CYS A 212 -32.11 -7.37 7.67
C CYS A 212 -33.48 -7.74 8.25
N GLY A 213 -33.87 -9.02 8.14
CA GLY A 213 -35.11 -9.54 8.71
C GLY A 213 -35.15 -9.42 10.23
N ALA A 214 -34.06 -9.76 10.92
CA ALA A 214 -33.97 -9.67 12.38
C ALA A 214 -34.02 -8.22 12.89
N TRP A 215 -33.50 -7.27 12.11
CA TRP A 215 -33.39 -5.85 12.50
C TRP A 215 -34.48 -4.97 11.91
N GLY A 216 -35.41 -5.54 11.12
CA GLY A 216 -36.46 -4.77 10.45
C GLY A 216 -35.93 -3.78 9.41
N ILE A 217 -34.76 -4.05 8.81
CA ILE A 217 -34.12 -3.17 7.83
C ILE A 217 -34.49 -3.62 6.43
N THR A 218 -34.94 -2.67 5.61
CA THR A 218 -35.14 -2.91 4.18
C THR A 218 -33.78 -2.82 3.47
N PRO A 219 -33.35 -3.81 2.64
CA PRO A 219 -32.04 -3.79 1.99
C PRO A 219 -31.75 -2.53 1.17
N GLN A 220 -32.77 -1.87 0.62
CA GLN A 220 -32.67 -0.60 -0.11
C GLN A 220 -32.17 0.55 0.77
N ALA A 221 -32.29 0.45 2.09
CA ALA A 221 -31.75 1.42 3.04
C ALA A 221 -30.23 1.24 3.27
N LEU A 222 -29.60 0.20 2.70
CA LEU A 222 -28.17 -0.10 2.86
C LEU A 222 -27.36 0.36 1.63
N THR A 223 -27.66 1.55 1.09
CA THR A 223 -26.97 2.10 -0.10
C THR A 223 -25.47 2.30 0.11
N GLY A 224 -25.03 2.48 1.36
CA GLY A 224 -23.62 2.60 1.73
C GLY A 224 -22.92 1.27 2.03
N LEU A 225 -23.61 0.13 1.94
CA LEU A 225 -23.01 -1.19 2.13
C LEU A 225 -22.57 -1.77 0.78
N HIS A 226 -21.27 -2.01 0.66
CA HIS A 226 -20.65 -2.66 -0.49
C HIS A 226 -20.16 -4.04 -0.07
N ILE A 227 -20.43 -5.07 -0.88
CA ILE A 227 -19.96 -6.43 -0.66
C ILE A 227 -19.16 -6.84 -1.89
N VAL A 228 -17.93 -7.31 -1.67
CA VAL A 228 -17.07 -7.88 -2.71
C VAL A 228 -16.93 -9.37 -2.45
N ASP A 229 -17.16 -10.15 -3.50
CA ASP A 229 -16.81 -11.57 -3.57
C ASP A 229 -15.43 -11.67 -4.20
N GLY A 230 -14.43 -12.00 -3.39
CA GLY A 230 -13.05 -12.20 -3.81
C GLY A 230 -12.65 -13.67 -3.84
N THR A 231 -13.61 -14.61 -3.80
CA THR A 231 -13.28 -16.06 -3.71
C THR A 231 -12.49 -16.59 -4.92
N GLU A 232 -12.61 -15.96 -6.10
CA GLU A 232 -11.81 -16.31 -7.29
C GLU A 232 -10.36 -15.81 -7.21
N HIS A 233 -10.12 -14.70 -6.48
CA HIS A 233 -8.82 -14.05 -6.33
C HIS A 233 -8.62 -13.59 -4.87
N PRO A 234 -8.48 -14.51 -3.91
CA PRO A 234 -8.54 -14.19 -2.49
C PRO A 234 -7.30 -13.44 -1.98
N GLU A 235 -6.14 -13.67 -2.61
CA GLU A 235 -4.86 -13.12 -2.15
C GLU A 235 -4.76 -11.61 -2.42
N LEU A 236 -4.71 -10.82 -1.35
CA LEU A 236 -4.44 -9.38 -1.39
C LEU A 236 -2.95 -9.06 -1.34
N TYR A 237 -2.13 -10.02 -0.89
CA TYR A 237 -0.70 -9.82 -0.76
C TYR A 237 0.04 -11.13 -1.00
N ALA A 238 0.91 -11.14 -2.00
CA ALA A 238 1.68 -12.32 -2.39
C ALA A 238 3.10 -12.22 -1.82
N ALA A 239 3.61 -13.26 -1.19
CA ALA A 239 4.98 -13.27 -0.68
C ALA A 239 5.72 -14.56 -1.03
N GLU A 240 6.76 -14.44 -1.87
CA GLU A 240 7.68 -15.55 -2.12
C GLU A 240 8.63 -15.79 -0.93
N ALA A 241 9.16 -17.02 -0.85
CA ALA A 241 9.85 -17.56 0.32
C ALA A 241 10.95 -16.68 0.95
N ARG A 242 11.66 -15.86 0.15
CA ARG A 242 12.75 -14.97 0.63
C ARG A 242 12.46 -13.48 0.50
N GLY A 243 11.31 -13.08 -0.05
CA GLY A 243 10.92 -11.68 -0.25
C GLY A 243 10.14 -11.09 0.93
N ALA A 244 9.92 -9.76 0.92
CA ALA A 244 8.91 -9.15 1.78
C ALA A 244 7.49 -9.33 1.22
N GLY A 245 7.40 -9.83 -0.01
CA GLY A 245 6.18 -9.88 -0.83
C GLY A 245 5.81 -8.53 -1.39
N GLU A 246 4.71 -8.51 -2.14
CA GLU A 246 4.15 -7.32 -2.78
C GLU A 246 2.62 -7.35 -2.75
N PRO A 247 1.96 -6.17 -2.73
CA PRO A 247 0.53 -6.05 -3.00
C PRO A 247 0.13 -6.72 -4.30
N THR A 248 -1.00 -7.43 -4.31
CA THR A 248 -1.58 -7.96 -5.55
C THR A 248 -2.43 -6.89 -6.25
N LEU A 249 -2.84 -7.17 -7.50
CA LEU A 249 -3.83 -6.35 -8.21
C LEU A 249 -5.15 -6.26 -7.44
N ALA A 250 -5.57 -7.33 -6.75
CA ALA A 250 -6.77 -7.34 -5.93
C ALA A 250 -6.71 -6.32 -4.78
N LEU A 251 -5.53 -6.09 -4.17
CA LEU A 251 -5.37 -5.05 -3.16
C LEU A 251 -5.44 -3.64 -3.77
N ALA A 252 -4.91 -3.46 -4.98
CA ALA A 252 -5.00 -2.19 -5.70
C ALA A 252 -6.47 -1.86 -6.06
N GLU A 253 -7.21 -2.85 -6.57
CA GLU A 253 -8.66 -2.72 -6.83
C GLU A 253 -9.44 -2.44 -5.54
N LEU A 254 -9.11 -3.14 -4.45
CA LEU A 254 -9.70 -2.88 -3.14
C LEU A 254 -9.46 -1.43 -2.69
N ALA A 255 -8.22 -0.94 -2.77
CA ALA A 255 -7.89 0.43 -2.42
C ALA A 255 -8.66 1.45 -3.28
N HIS A 256 -8.79 1.20 -4.59
CA HIS A 256 -9.59 2.02 -5.49
C HIS A 256 -11.08 2.02 -5.13
N LEU A 257 -11.64 0.86 -4.74
CA LEU A 257 -13.03 0.76 -4.27
C LEU A 257 -13.25 1.54 -2.97
N VAL A 258 -12.33 1.44 -2.01
CA VAL A 258 -12.41 2.19 -0.75
C VAL A 258 -12.43 3.69 -1.02
N GLN A 259 -11.54 4.17 -1.90
CA GLN A 259 -11.44 5.58 -2.27
C GLN A 259 -12.67 6.06 -3.05
N SER A 260 -13.03 5.38 -4.14
CA SER A 260 -14.13 5.78 -5.05
C SER A 260 -15.52 5.75 -4.39
N ARG A 261 -15.68 4.94 -3.34
CA ARG A 261 -16.93 4.84 -2.58
C ARG A 261 -16.89 5.59 -1.24
N SER A 262 -15.79 6.28 -0.94
CA SER A 262 -15.59 7.00 0.34
C SER A 262 -15.91 6.12 1.55
N VAL A 263 -15.35 4.91 1.57
CA VAL A 263 -15.62 3.91 2.61
C VAL A 263 -14.89 4.28 3.90
N GLY A 264 -15.65 4.37 5.00
CA GLY A 264 -15.10 4.59 6.35
C GLY A 264 -14.80 3.29 7.10
N LEU A 265 -15.40 2.17 6.72
CA LEU A 265 -15.20 0.86 7.33
C LEU A 265 -14.88 -0.21 6.28
N VAL A 266 -13.71 -0.84 6.38
CA VAL A 266 -13.33 -1.97 5.53
C VAL A 266 -13.23 -3.22 6.40
N VAL A 267 -13.99 -4.26 6.06
CA VAL A 267 -13.90 -5.58 6.68
C VAL A 267 -13.30 -6.55 5.67
N ILE A 268 -12.24 -7.24 6.06
CA ILE A 268 -11.57 -8.27 5.24
C ILE A 268 -11.75 -9.62 5.92
N ASP A 269 -12.48 -10.53 5.26
CA ASP A 269 -12.81 -11.87 5.73
C ASP A 269 -12.25 -12.94 4.78
N ASN A 270 -11.09 -13.55 5.03
CA ASN A 270 -10.29 -13.52 6.26
C ASN A 270 -8.79 -13.33 5.95
N ALA A 271 -7.97 -13.22 7.00
CA ALA A 271 -6.53 -13.02 6.92
C ALA A 271 -5.75 -14.17 6.26
N SER A 272 -6.19 -15.42 6.45
CA SER A 272 -5.51 -16.60 5.91
C SER A 272 -5.67 -16.70 4.40
N ASP A 273 -6.82 -16.27 3.86
CA ASP A 273 -7.04 -16.20 2.42
C ASP A 273 -6.46 -14.91 1.82
N ALA A 274 -6.48 -13.79 2.57
CA ALA A 274 -5.95 -12.50 2.11
C ALA A 274 -4.41 -12.48 1.98
N PHE A 275 -3.70 -13.30 2.74
CA PHE A 275 -2.24 -13.25 2.85
C PHE A 275 -1.59 -14.51 2.28
N GLY A 276 -1.13 -14.43 1.03
CA GLY A 276 -0.37 -15.47 0.33
C GLY A 276 1.10 -15.52 0.75
N GLY A 277 1.39 -15.45 2.06
CA GLY A 277 2.74 -15.46 2.61
C GLY A 277 2.89 -16.37 3.82
N ASP A 278 4.11 -16.50 4.33
CA ASP A 278 4.38 -17.30 5.53
C ASP A 278 4.00 -16.52 6.79
N GLU A 279 2.93 -16.95 7.47
CA GLU A 279 2.41 -16.32 8.70
C GLU A 279 3.43 -16.29 9.87
N ILE A 280 4.49 -17.09 9.79
CA ILE A 280 5.60 -17.15 10.75
C ILE A 280 6.65 -16.07 10.41
N GLN A 281 6.81 -15.71 9.13
CA GLN A 281 7.78 -14.71 8.70
C GLN A 281 7.32 -13.29 9.03
N ARG A 282 7.80 -12.80 10.19
CA ARG A 282 7.53 -11.45 10.73
C ARG A 282 7.74 -10.32 9.73
N ARG A 283 8.66 -10.44 8.77
CA ARG A 283 8.88 -9.40 7.76
C ARG A 283 7.72 -9.32 6.77
N GLN A 284 7.23 -10.46 6.29
CA GLN A 284 6.12 -10.56 5.34
C GLN A 284 4.81 -10.13 6.00
N VAL A 285 4.51 -10.65 7.20
CA VAL A 285 3.34 -10.24 7.98
C VAL A 285 3.30 -8.73 8.22
N ARG A 286 4.44 -8.13 8.62
CA ARG A 286 4.50 -6.67 8.80
C ARG A 286 4.32 -5.91 7.49
N ALA A 287 4.75 -6.46 6.36
CA ALA A 287 4.59 -5.81 5.06
C ALA A 287 3.12 -5.82 4.63
N PHE A 288 2.43 -6.96 4.76
CA PHE A 288 0.99 -7.06 4.54
C PHE A 288 0.18 -6.12 5.45
N MET A 289 0.43 -6.15 6.76
CA MET A 289 -0.25 -5.26 7.71
C MET A 289 0.01 -3.77 7.42
N ARG A 290 1.20 -3.41 6.91
CA ARG A 290 1.50 -2.05 6.46
C ARG A 290 0.72 -1.67 5.20
N ALA A 291 0.55 -2.59 4.26
CA ALA A 291 -0.24 -2.33 3.05
C ALA A 291 -1.70 -2.02 3.42
N LEU A 292 -2.30 -2.81 4.32
CA LEU A 292 -3.64 -2.53 4.85
C LEU A 292 -3.70 -1.22 5.66
N MET A 293 -2.66 -0.89 6.42
CA MET A 293 -2.57 0.39 7.13
C MET A 293 -2.46 1.59 6.18
N GLY A 294 -1.88 1.41 4.98
CA GLY A 294 -1.91 2.42 3.92
C GLY A 294 -3.33 2.75 3.52
N ILE A 295 -4.13 1.73 3.17
CA ILE A 295 -5.56 1.89 2.85
C ILE A 295 -6.30 2.61 3.99
N ALA A 296 -6.07 2.21 5.24
CA ALA A 296 -6.70 2.84 6.40
C ALA A 296 -6.36 4.33 6.51
N LYS A 297 -5.09 4.70 6.34
CA LYS A 297 -4.63 6.10 6.49
C LYS A 297 -5.06 6.98 5.33
N ASP A 298 -4.89 6.50 4.10
CA ASP A 298 -5.12 7.29 2.90
C ASP A 298 -6.61 7.63 2.70
N ASN A 299 -7.50 6.86 3.35
CA ASN A 299 -8.95 7.02 3.26
C ASN A 299 -9.60 7.39 4.61
N ASP A 300 -8.80 7.68 5.65
CA ASP A 300 -9.28 7.88 7.02
C ASP A 300 -10.24 6.77 7.50
N ALA A 301 -10.03 5.54 7.04
CA ALA A 301 -10.93 4.41 7.27
C ALA A 301 -10.47 3.52 8.44
N ALA A 302 -11.41 2.83 9.08
CA ALA A 302 -11.08 1.72 9.97
C ALA A 302 -11.02 0.41 9.16
N VAL A 303 -9.90 -0.31 9.24
CA VAL A 303 -9.77 -1.64 8.62
C VAL A 303 -9.90 -2.70 9.71
N ILE A 304 -10.84 -3.64 9.54
CA ILE A 304 -11.01 -4.81 10.40
C ILE A 304 -10.59 -6.04 9.61
N LEU A 305 -9.51 -6.68 10.06
CA LEU A 305 -9.02 -7.93 9.49
C LEU A 305 -9.48 -9.10 10.36
N LEU A 306 -10.32 -9.96 9.79
CA LEU A 306 -10.85 -11.14 10.47
C LEU A 306 -9.80 -12.25 10.41
N ALA A 307 -9.53 -12.89 11.55
CA ALA A 307 -8.54 -13.95 11.60
C ALA A 307 -9.01 -15.15 12.42
N HIS A 308 -8.59 -16.34 12.02
CA HIS A 308 -8.82 -17.56 12.77
C HIS A 308 -7.74 -17.75 13.83
N VAL A 309 -8.17 -18.19 15.02
CA VAL A 309 -7.26 -18.53 16.10
C VAL A 309 -7.47 -19.99 16.45
N ASP A 310 -6.39 -20.73 16.59
CA ASP A 310 -6.43 -22.14 16.95
C ASP A 310 -6.87 -22.38 18.41
N LYS A 311 -7.61 -23.49 18.59
CA LYS A 311 -8.15 -23.92 19.89
C LYS A 311 -7.06 -24.38 20.87
N ASN A 312 -5.93 -24.92 20.37
CA ASN A 312 -4.88 -25.50 21.22
C ASN A 312 -3.90 -24.46 21.77
N THR A 313 -3.65 -23.38 21.04
CA THR A 313 -2.78 -22.29 21.49
C THR A 313 -3.39 -21.47 22.63
N SER A 314 -4.72 -21.46 22.75
CA SER A 314 -5.46 -20.74 23.78
C SER A 314 -5.66 -21.53 25.09
N ARG A 315 -5.80 -22.87 25.04
CA ARG A 315 -5.94 -23.72 26.25
C ARG A 315 -4.62 -23.89 27.03
N ALA A 316 -3.49 -24.03 26.35
CA ALA A 316 -2.18 -24.17 27.01
C ALA A 316 -1.67 -22.84 27.61
N ARG A 317 -2.01 -21.69 27.00
CA ARG A 317 -1.48 -20.37 27.40
C ARG A 317 -2.29 -19.61 28.45
N LYS A 318 -3.50 -20.08 28.81
CA LYS A 318 -4.26 -19.51 29.94
C LYS A 318 -3.56 -19.73 31.29
N ALA A 319 -2.61 -20.68 31.35
CA ALA A 319 -1.75 -20.94 32.51
C ALA A 319 -0.48 -20.05 32.56
N GLU A 320 -0.09 -19.38 31.46
CA GLU A 320 1.19 -18.63 31.36
C GLU A 320 1.06 -17.22 30.74
N GLY A 321 -0.15 -16.69 30.54
CA GLY A 321 -0.33 -15.33 29.99
C GLY A 321 0.08 -15.17 28.51
N GLY A 322 0.11 -16.27 27.76
CA GLY A 322 0.54 -16.24 26.36
C GLY A 322 -0.53 -15.74 25.39
N GLU A 323 -0.11 -14.92 24.42
CA GLU A 323 -0.97 -14.23 23.46
C GLU A 323 -1.65 -15.22 22.48
N GLY A 324 -2.98 -15.30 22.48
CA GLY A 324 -3.73 -16.34 21.75
C GLY A 324 -3.83 -16.16 20.23
N TYR A 325 -2.72 -16.24 19.48
CA TYR A 325 -2.73 -16.38 18.02
C TYR A 325 -1.74 -17.45 17.57
N SER A 326 -2.06 -18.11 16.45
CA SER A 326 -1.26 -19.22 15.89
C SER A 326 -0.10 -18.75 15.01
N GLY A 327 -0.13 -17.51 14.51
CA GLY A 327 0.95 -16.92 13.71
C GLY A 327 2.05 -16.21 14.50
N SER A 328 2.95 -15.53 13.79
CA SER A 328 4.03 -14.76 14.42
C SER A 328 3.50 -13.61 15.30
N THR A 329 4.26 -13.22 16.34
CA THR A 329 3.90 -12.05 17.17
C THR A 329 3.84 -10.73 16.37
N ALA A 330 4.22 -10.74 15.09
CA ALA A 330 4.11 -9.59 14.20
C ALA A 330 2.66 -9.18 13.93
N TRP A 331 1.72 -10.13 13.85
CA TRP A 331 0.29 -9.82 13.71
C TRP A 331 -0.19 -8.97 14.88
N HIS A 332 0.09 -9.44 16.10
CA HIS A 332 -0.25 -8.76 17.34
C HIS A 332 0.37 -7.37 17.47
N ASN A 333 1.65 -7.24 17.11
CA ASN A 333 2.37 -5.99 17.26
C ASN A 333 1.96 -4.95 16.21
N SER A 334 1.56 -5.39 15.02
CA SER A 334 1.20 -4.48 13.92
C SER A 334 -0.21 -3.89 14.06
N ALA A 335 -1.15 -4.65 14.63
CA ALA A 335 -2.50 -4.16 14.89
C ALA A 335 -2.53 -3.15 16.04
N ARG A 336 -3.36 -2.11 15.93
CA ARG A 336 -3.52 -1.07 16.97
C ARG A 336 -4.73 -1.30 17.87
N SER A 337 -5.63 -2.18 17.44
CA SER A 337 -6.71 -2.75 18.24
C SER A 337 -6.77 -4.26 18.02
N ARG A 338 -7.09 -5.02 19.07
CA ARG A 338 -7.30 -6.48 18.98
C ARG A 338 -8.56 -6.90 19.73
N LEU A 339 -9.44 -7.57 19.02
CA LEU A 339 -10.66 -8.15 19.55
C LEU A 339 -10.58 -9.66 19.45
N PHE A 340 -11.03 -10.35 20.48
CA PHE A 340 -11.13 -11.80 20.48
C PHE A 340 -12.53 -12.24 20.89
N MET A 341 -13.23 -12.92 19.99
CA MET A 341 -14.56 -13.46 20.27
C MET A 341 -14.50 -14.93 20.60
N SER A 342 -15.23 -15.30 21.66
CA SER A 342 -15.45 -16.67 22.09
C SER A 342 -16.93 -16.94 22.32
N ARG A 343 -17.34 -18.20 22.13
CA ARG A 343 -18.69 -18.67 22.44
C ARG A 343 -18.63 -19.62 23.63
N ALA A 344 -19.39 -19.33 24.66
CA ALA A 344 -19.58 -20.20 25.82
C ALA A 344 -20.53 -21.36 25.48
N GLU A 345 -20.54 -22.40 26.33
CA GLU A 345 -21.39 -23.60 26.14
C GLU A 345 -22.90 -23.26 26.16
N ASP A 346 -23.29 -22.22 26.90
CA ASP A 346 -24.65 -21.71 26.95
C ASP A 346 -25.06 -20.87 25.72
N GLY A 347 -24.14 -20.70 24.75
CA GLY A 347 -24.35 -19.93 23.52
C GLY A 347 -23.95 -18.45 23.62
N THR A 348 -23.60 -17.95 24.80
CA THR A 348 -23.20 -16.55 25.02
C THR A 348 -21.94 -16.20 24.22
N LEU A 349 -21.94 -15.05 23.52
CA LEU A 349 -20.78 -14.52 22.79
C LEU A 349 -20.01 -13.49 23.62
N THR A 350 -18.80 -13.81 24.04
CA THR A 350 -17.94 -12.85 24.73
C THR A 350 -16.96 -12.21 23.75
N LEU A 351 -16.83 -10.88 23.81
CA LEU A 351 -15.85 -10.12 23.03
C LEU A 351 -14.82 -9.50 23.97
N GLU A 352 -13.61 -10.03 23.96
CA GLU A 352 -12.51 -9.53 24.76
C GLU A 352 -11.68 -8.52 23.95
N HIS A 353 -11.48 -7.33 24.50
CA HIS A 353 -10.60 -6.32 23.91
C HIS A 353 -9.17 -6.56 24.43
N GLN A 354 -8.34 -7.26 23.67
CA GLN A 354 -7.02 -7.72 24.09
C GLN A 354 -5.90 -6.68 23.91
N LYS A 355 -6.16 -5.59 23.18
CA LYS A 355 -5.20 -4.48 22.97
C LYS A 355 -5.93 -3.26 22.45
N SER A 356 -5.67 -2.09 23.04
CA SER A 356 -6.04 -0.78 22.50
C SER A 356 -4.86 0.17 22.59
N ASN A 357 -4.47 0.81 21.49
CA ASN A 357 -3.41 1.81 21.46
C ASN A 357 -3.94 3.25 21.41
N LEU A 358 -5.17 3.45 20.98
CA LEU A 358 -5.75 4.77 20.68
C LEU A 358 -6.90 5.14 21.63
N GLY A 359 -7.21 4.27 22.59
CA GLY A 359 -8.28 4.47 23.57
C GLY A 359 -8.09 3.56 24.79
N ARG A 360 -9.06 3.61 25.70
CA ARG A 360 -9.10 2.68 26.84
C ARG A 360 -9.55 1.30 26.38
N MET A 361 -8.98 0.25 26.96
CA MET A 361 -9.52 -1.10 26.78
C MET A 361 -10.94 -1.17 27.33
N ARG A 362 -11.81 -1.90 26.63
CA ARG A 362 -13.20 -2.14 27.05
C ARG A 362 -13.32 -3.57 27.55
N GLU A 363 -13.91 -3.74 28.72
CA GLU A 363 -14.37 -5.05 29.17
C GLU A 363 -15.78 -5.26 28.66
N SER A 364 -16.03 -6.36 27.95
CA SER A 364 -17.32 -6.55 27.30
C SER A 364 -17.73 -8.00 27.26
N ARG A 365 -18.93 -8.26 27.79
CA ARG A 365 -19.58 -9.56 27.76
C ARG A 365 -20.98 -9.35 27.21
N TRP A 366 -21.24 -9.88 26.02
CA TRP A 366 -22.53 -9.72 25.35
C TRP A 366 -23.30 -11.04 25.44
N ARG A 367 -24.55 -11.00 25.88
CA ARG A 367 -25.43 -12.16 25.67
C ARG A 367 -26.15 -11.99 24.34
N TRP A 368 -25.66 -12.67 23.31
CA TRP A 368 -26.34 -12.71 22.02
C TRP A 368 -27.40 -13.81 22.01
N ASN A 369 -28.66 -13.41 22.02
CA ASN A 369 -29.83 -14.30 21.87
C ASN A 369 -30.42 -14.27 20.44
N GLY A 370 -29.66 -13.77 19.45
CA GLY A 370 -30.17 -13.55 18.10
C GLY A 370 -30.48 -14.84 17.32
N PRO A 371 -31.17 -14.72 16.18
CA PRO A 371 -31.68 -15.88 15.45
C PRO A 371 -30.54 -16.81 15.06
N ARG A 372 -30.75 -18.12 15.26
CA ARG A 372 -29.87 -19.14 14.70
C ARG A 372 -29.92 -18.99 13.19
N VAL A 373 -28.92 -18.32 12.61
CA VAL A 373 -28.68 -18.42 11.18
C VAL A 373 -28.12 -19.82 10.99
N ASP A 374 -29.01 -20.79 10.80
CA ASP A 374 -28.63 -22.16 10.50
C ASP A 374 -27.79 -22.12 9.22
N CYS A 375 -26.48 -22.27 9.39
CA CYS A 375 -25.60 -22.56 8.27
C CYS A 375 -26.09 -23.88 7.68
N PRO A 376 -26.32 -23.99 6.36
CA PRO A 376 -26.50 -25.30 5.75
C PRO A 376 -25.28 -26.12 6.15
N ARG A 377 -25.50 -27.23 6.86
CA ARG A 377 -24.43 -28.19 7.09
C ARG A 377 -24.00 -28.65 5.70
N ARG A 378 -22.70 -28.52 5.40
CA ARG A 378 -22.10 -29.11 4.19
C ARG A 378 -22.43 -30.59 4.09
#